data_AF-A0AA38SP51-F1
#
_entry.id   AF-A0AA38SP51-F1
#
_cell.length_a   1.000
_cell.length_b   1.000
_cell.length_c   1.000
_cell.angle_alpha   90.00
_cell.angle_beta   90.00
_cell.angle_gamma   90.00
#
_symmetry.space_group_name_H-M   'P 1'
#
loop_
_entity.id
_entity.type
_entity.pdbx_description
1 polymer ?
#
loop_
_entity_poly.entity_id
_entity_poly.type
_entity_poly.pdbx_seq_one_letter_code
_entity_poly.pdbx_strand_id
1 'polypeptide(L)'
;MDDMFLLPGRSRRKAPRMSNLHHYRVELFYAVINFQLMELENRFSETTTEMLLCMSCLNPSNSFLAFDKNKLVRLAQFYPKDYSEMEIMILDDELETYILDMRTSSDFSNLHGTGDLTQKMVETKRDKVFPLVYLLIKLALTLPVATTTVERAFFCYAYCKKRAAQ
;
A
#
# COMPACT_ATOMS: atom_id res chain seq x y z
N MET A 1 -2.13 -33.30 -6.27
CA MET A 1 -2.50 -32.02 -6.94
C MET A 1 -3.11 -32.25 -8.32
N ASP A 2 -2.71 -33.31 -9.04
CA ASP A 2 -3.36 -33.75 -10.29
C ASP A 2 -4.64 -34.58 -10.07
N ASP A 3 -4.98 -34.86 -8.81
CA ASP A 3 -6.21 -35.56 -8.46
C ASP A 3 -7.43 -34.77 -8.91
N MET A 4 -8.48 -35.48 -9.29
CA MET A 4 -9.74 -34.88 -9.73
C MET A 4 -10.41 -34.12 -8.58
N PHE A 5 -10.87 -32.91 -8.88
CA PHE A 5 -11.69 -32.11 -7.97
C PHE A 5 -13.07 -32.74 -7.81
N LEU A 6 -13.45 -32.98 -6.55
CA LEU A 6 -14.73 -33.57 -6.18
C LEU A 6 -15.55 -32.54 -5.40
N LEU A 7 -16.66 -32.12 -5.98
CA LEU A 7 -17.65 -31.32 -5.27
C LEU A 7 -18.30 -32.15 -4.15
N PRO A 8 -18.36 -31.65 -2.90
CA PRO A 8 -19.07 -32.33 -1.82
C PRO A 8 -20.53 -32.59 -2.20
N GLY A 9 -21.02 -33.82 -2.04
CA GLY A 9 -22.42 -34.19 -2.27
C GLY A 9 -22.81 -34.61 -3.70
N ARG A 10 -21.89 -34.65 -4.67
CA ARG A 10 -22.18 -35.14 -6.04
C ARG A 10 -21.62 -36.54 -6.31
N SER A 11 -22.40 -37.37 -7.00
CA SER A 11 -21.97 -38.68 -7.49
C SER A 11 -20.81 -38.54 -8.50
N ARG A 12 -19.75 -39.33 -8.32
CA ARG A 12 -18.54 -39.37 -9.18
C ARG A 12 -18.83 -39.57 -10.66
N ARG A 13 -19.99 -40.13 -11.02
CA ARG A 13 -20.36 -40.45 -12.42
C ARG A 13 -20.76 -39.24 -13.26
N LYS A 14 -21.04 -38.07 -12.65
CA LYS A 14 -21.49 -36.85 -13.36
C LYS A 14 -20.63 -35.61 -13.06
N ALA A 15 -19.50 -35.77 -12.37
CA ALA A 15 -18.64 -34.64 -12.04
C ALA A 15 -17.77 -34.23 -13.25
N PRO A 16 -17.64 -32.92 -13.56
CA PRO A 16 -16.73 -32.46 -14.61
C PRO A 16 -15.30 -32.95 -14.31
N ARG A 17 -14.59 -33.41 -15.35
CA ARG A 17 -13.19 -33.83 -15.25
C ARG A 17 -12.29 -32.59 -15.08
N MET A 18 -12.20 -32.10 -13.86
CA MET A 18 -11.36 -30.96 -13.52
C MET A 18 -10.36 -31.39 -12.47
N SER A 19 -9.07 -31.06 -12.66
CA SER A 19 -8.06 -31.33 -11.65
C SER A 19 -8.20 -30.36 -10.48
N ASN A 20 -7.78 -30.80 -9.29
CA ASN A 20 -7.68 -29.95 -8.11
C ASN A 20 -6.84 -28.70 -8.40
N LEU A 21 -5.73 -28.86 -9.13
CA LEU A 21 -4.88 -27.74 -9.53
C LEU A 21 -5.67 -26.69 -10.35
N HIS A 22 -6.47 -27.12 -11.33
CA HIS A 22 -7.25 -26.20 -12.15
C HIS A 22 -8.35 -25.52 -11.32
N HIS A 23 -9.09 -26.27 -10.50
CA HIS A 23 -10.12 -25.69 -9.64
C HIS A 23 -9.55 -24.62 -8.71
N TYR A 24 -8.50 -24.94 -7.94
CA TYR A 24 -7.92 -23.98 -7.01
C TYR A 24 -7.30 -22.79 -7.74
N ARG A 25 -6.52 -23.01 -8.81
CA ARG A 25 -5.84 -21.92 -9.52
C ARG A 25 -6.80 -21.02 -10.30
N VAL A 26 -7.66 -21.63 -11.12
CA VAL A 26 -8.47 -20.90 -12.11
C VAL A 26 -9.83 -20.53 -11.55
N GLU A 27 -10.54 -21.46 -10.91
CA GLU A 27 -11.90 -21.17 -10.44
C GLU A 27 -11.91 -20.42 -9.10
N LEU A 28 -10.94 -20.70 -8.20
CA LEU A 28 -10.90 -20.07 -6.89
C LEU A 28 -9.94 -18.88 -6.84
N PHE A 29 -8.63 -19.09 -7.06
CA PHE A 29 -7.63 -18.04 -6.86
C PHE A 29 -7.77 -16.89 -7.86
N TYR A 30 -7.90 -17.16 -9.17
CA TYR A 30 -8.12 -16.07 -10.13
C TYR A 30 -9.45 -15.34 -9.90
N ALA A 31 -10.51 -16.04 -9.51
CA ALA A 31 -11.77 -15.39 -9.16
C ALA A 31 -11.60 -14.45 -7.95
N VAL A 32 -10.89 -14.89 -6.91
CA VAL A 32 -10.60 -14.06 -5.73
C VAL A 32 -9.71 -12.87 -6.08
N ILE A 33 -8.67 -13.05 -6.89
CA ILE A 33 -7.77 -11.97 -7.31
C ILE A 33 -8.53 -10.94 -8.15
N ASN A 34 -9.30 -11.37 -9.15
CA ASN A 34 -10.10 -10.47 -9.98
C ASN A 34 -11.11 -9.70 -9.13
N PHE A 35 -11.72 -10.37 -8.16
CA PHE A 35 -12.64 -9.72 -7.24
C PHE A 35 -11.94 -8.66 -6.38
N GLN A 36 -10.75 -8.96 -5.85
CA GLN A 36 -9.94 -7.99 -5.09
C GLN A 36 -9.51 -6.80 -5.95
N LEU A 37 -9.09 -7.04 -7.19
CA LEU A 37 -8.75 -5.99 -8.15
C LEU A 37 -9.93 -5.08 -8.43
N MET A 38 -11.09 -5.66 -8.75
CA MET A 38 -12.31 -4.89 -9.03
C MET A 38 -12.75 -4.05 -7.81
N GLU A 39 -12.61 -4.58 -6.60
CA GLU A 39 -12.89 -3.80 -5.38
C GLU A 39 -11.90 -2.66 -5.20
N LEU A 40 -10.61 -2.88 -5.44
CA LEU A 40 -9.61 -1.81 -5.37
C LEU A 40 -9.91 -0.71 -6.38
N GLU A 41 -10.20 -1.09 -7.63
CA GLU A 41 -10.59 -0.16 -8.70
C GLU A 41 -11.88 0.61 -8.37
N ASN A 42 -12.84 -0.02 -7.70
CA ASN A 42 -14.08 0.65 -7.29
C ASN A 42 -13.90 1.58 -6.08
N ARG A 43 -12.94 1.28 -5.19
CA ARG A 43 -12.72 2.05 -3.94
C ARG A 43 -11.77 3.21 -4.13
N PHE A 44 -10.72 3.01 -4.90
CA PHE A 44 -9.68 4.01 -5.12
C PHE A 44 -9.87 4.66 -6.47
N SER A 45 -10.08 5.97 -6.45
CA SER A 45 -9.94 6.76 -7.67
C SER A 45 -8.52 6.67 -8.21
N GLU A 46 -8.33 7.01 -9.48
CA GLU A 46 -7.00 7.13 -10.09
C GLU A 46 -6.10 8.07 -9.27
N THR A 47 -6.66 9.21 -8.81
CA THR A 47 -5.96 10.17 -7.95
C THR A 47 -5.52 9.58 -6.62
N THR A 48 -6.39 8.81 -5.94
CA THR A 48 -6.03 8.18 -4.66
C THR A 48 -5.00 7.07 -4.85
N THR A 49 -5.10 6.34 -5.96
CA THR A 49 -4.11 5.31 -6.33
C THR A 49 -2.74 5.94 -6.58
N GLU A 50 -2.68 7.03 -7.35
CA GLU A 50 -1.45 7.79 -7.58
C GLU A 50 -0.85 8.29 -6.26
N MET A 51 -1.67 8.85 -5.38
CA MET A 51 -1.25 9.30 -4.05
C MET A 51 -0.63 8.17 -3.21
N LEU A 52 -1.28 7.00 -3.14
CA LEU A 52 -0.77 5.83 -2.42
C LEU A 52 0.55 5.30 -3.00
N LEU A 53 0.67 5.29 -4.33
CA LEU A 53 1.91 4.92 -5.01
C LEU A 53 3.03 5.89 -4.64
N CYS A 54 2.75 7.19 -4.57
CA CYS A 54 3.73 8.18 -4.14
C CYS A 54 4.13 8.00 -2.66
N MET A 55 3.19 7.69 -1.77
CA MET A 55 3.47 7.41 -0.36
C MET A 55 4.39 6.19 -0.17
N SER A 56 4.29 5.19 -1.05
CA SER A 56 5.14 4.00 -0.97
C SER A 56 6.64 4.33 -1.07
N CYS A 57 6.99 5.48 -1.67
CA CYS A 57 8.36 5.97 -1.79
C CYS A 57 8.97 6.44 -0.46
N LEU A 58 8.17 6.59 0.60
CA LEU A 58 8.64 6.88 1.96
C LEU A 58 9.13 5.63 2.71
N ASN A 59 9.04 4.44 2.09
CA ASN A 59 9.43 3.18 2.74
C ASN A 59 10.95 3.12 2.97
N PRO A 60 11.41 2.99 4.24
CA PRO A 60 12.85 2.94 4.54
C PRO A 60 13.48 1.57 4.26
N SER A 61 12.68 0.54 3.97
CA SER A 61 13.16 -0.83 3.73
C SER A 61 14.22 -0.90 2.64
N ASN A 62 15.17 -1.84 2.79
CA ASN A 62 16.25 -2.09 1.83
C ASN A 62 17.04 -0.81 1.48
N SER A 63 17.41 -0.01 2.49
CA SER A 63 18.13 1.25 2.30
C SER A 63 17.37 2.24 1.40
N PHE A 64 16.07 2.41 1.68
CA PHE A 64 15.19 3.32 0.94
C PHE A 64 15.16 2.99 -0.56
N LEU A 65 15.06 1.71 -0.93
CA LEU A 65 15.06 1.27 -2.33
C LEU A 65 13.89 1.86 -3.13
N ALA A 66 12.74 2.04 -2.48
CA ALA A 66 11.52 2.57 -3.09
C ALA A 66 11.54 4.09 -3.29
N PHE A 67 12.58 4.79 -2.81
CA PHE A 67 12.67 6.24 -2.87
C PHE A 67 12.66 6.74 -4.32
N ASP A 68 11.77 7.69 -4.59
CA ASP A 68 11.63 8.37 -5.87
C ASP A 68 11.27 9.83 -5.60
N LYS A 69 12.22 10.73 -5.85
CA LYS A 69 12.10 12.16 -5.55
C LYS A 69 10.88 12.77 -6.23
N ASN A 70 10.69 12.47 -7.52
CA ASN A 70 9.61 13.07 -8.32
C ASN A 70 8.23 12.66 -7.79
N LYS A 71 8.09 11.40 -7.35
CA LYS A 71 6.86 10.93 -6.72
C LYS A 71 6.60 11.57 -5.36
N LEU A 72 7.64 11.83 -4.57
CA LEU A 72 7.48 12.50 -3.28
C LEU A 72 7.13 14.00 -3.43
N VAL A 73 7.71 14.68 -4.42
CA VAL A 73 7.29 16.03 -4.82
C VAL A 73 5.83 16.01 -5.29
N ARG A 74 5.47 15.03 -6.12
CA ARG A 74 4.07 14.82 -6.54
C ARG A 74 3.14 14.56 -5.36
N LEU A 75 3.60 13.83 -4.34
CA LEU A 75 2.83 13.62 -3.11
C LEU A 75 2.50 14.94 -2.42
N ALA A 76 3.48 15.84 -2.29
CA ALA A 76 3.29 17.15 -1.67
C ALA A 76 2.26 18.02 -2.42
N GLN A 77 2.20 17.90 -3.76
CA GLN A 77 1.22 18.62 -4.59
C GLN A 77 -0.24 18.23 -4.27
N PHE A 78 -0.49 17.05 -3.68
CA PHE A 78 -1.83 16.67 -3.22
C PHE A 78 -2.27 17.42 -1.95
N TYR A 79 -1.37 18.17 -1.30
CA TYR A 79 -1.62 18.91 -0.07
C TYR A 79 -1.43 20.42 -0.24
N PRO A 80 -2.22 21.09 -1.11
CA PRO A 80 -2.06 22.53 -1.38
C PRO A 80 -2.37 23.44 -0.18
N LYS A 81 -2.92 22.89 0.91
CA LYS A 81 -3.13 23.61 2.17
C LYS A 81 -1.92 23.56 3.09
N ASP A 82 -1.08 22.53 2.94
CA ASP A 82 0.08 22.27 3.80
C ASP A 82 1.40 22.63 3.09
N TYR A 83 1.40 22.70 1.76
CA TYR A 83 2.54 23.13 0.94
C TYR A 83 2.17 24.27 -0.01
N SER A 84 2.94 25.35 0.03
CA SER A 84 2.99 26.37 -1.02
C SER A 84 3.88 25.94 -2.19
N GLU A 85 3.74 26.59 -3.34
CA GLU A 85 4.60 26.31 -4.52
C GLU A 85 6.09 26.51 -4.21
N MET A 86 6.44 27.51 -3.39
CA MET A 86 7.83 27.73 -2.97
C MET A 86 8.34 26.61 -2.06
N GLU A 87 7.51 26.14 -1.11
CA GLU A 87 7.88 25.01 -0.25
C GLU A 87 8.04 23.71 -1.03
N ILE A 88 7.28 23.51 -2.12
CA ILE A 88 7.47 22.35 -3.00
C ILE A 88 8.83 22.39 -3.70
N MET A 89 9.30 23.58 -4.12
CA MET A 89 10.64 23.74 -4.69
C MET A 89 11.72 23.44 -3.64
N ILE A 90 11.58 23.98 -2.43
CA ILE A 90 12.52 23.73 -1.33
C ILE A 90 12.52 22.24 -0.94
N LEU A 91 11.35 21.60 -0.93
CA LEU A 91 11.21 20.16 -0.68
C LEU A 91 11.99 19.33 -1.70
N ASP A 92 11.99 19.70 -2.99
CA ASP A 92 12.75 18.99 -4.02
C ASP A 92 14.25 18.97 -3.69
N ASP A 93 14.81 20.12 -3.31
CA ASP A 93 16.22 20.23 -2.90
C ASP A 93 16.49 19.49 -1.57
N GLU A 94 15.58 19.60 -0.61
CA GLU A 94 15.66 18.96 0.70
C GLU A 94 15.68 17.43 0.57
N LEU A 95 14.89 16.87 -0.35
CA LEU A 95 14.80 15.44 -0.61
C LEU A 95 16.11 14.83 -1.12
N GLU A 96 16.90 15.56 -1.91
CA GLU A 96 18.21 15.09 -2.39
C GLU A 96 19.19 14.93 -1.23
N THR A 97 19.24 15.91 -0.34
CA THR A 97 20.12 15.87 0.83
C THR A 97 19.63 14.84 1.85
N TYR A 98 18.31 14.76 2.05
CA TYR A 98 17.67 13.79 2.92
C TYR A 98 18.07 12.35 2.56
N ILE A 99 17.93 11.93 1.30
CA ILE A 99 18.19 10.54 0.94
C ILE A 99 19.66 10.14 1.11
N LEU A 100 20.59 11.08 0.90
CA LEU A 100 22.02 10.88 1.14
C LEU A 100 22.30 10.67 2.65
N ASP A 101 21.75 11.53 3.51
CA ASP A 101 21.91 11.41 4.97
C ASP A 101 21.31 10.09 5.49
N MET A 102 20.09 9.76 5.07
CA MET A 102 19.39 8.56 5.51
C MET A 102 20.10 7.27 5.11
N ARG A 103 20.69 7.22 3.90
CA ARG A 103 21.39 6.01 3.42
C ARG A 103 22.79 5.84 4.02
N THR A 104 23.42 6.93 4.45
CA THR A 104 24.78 6.91 5.00
C THR A 104 24.80 6.75 6.52
N SER A 105 23.74 7.18 7.20
CA SER A 105 23.61 7.06 8.64
C SER A 105 23.24 5.64 9.08
N SER A 106 24.04 5.06 9.98
CA SER A 106 23.74 3.77 10.62
C SER A 106 22.46 3.81 11.47
N ASP A 107 22.01 4.99 11.89
CA ASP A 107 20.77 5.15 12.67
C ASP A 107 19.52 4.71 11.89
N PHE A 108 19.58 4.71 10.55
CA PHE A 108 18.46 4.45 9.65
C PHE A 108 18.57 3.13 8.87
N SER A 109 19.57 2.29 9.17
CA SER A 109 19.81 1.06 8.40
C SER A 109 18.79 -0.06 8.63
N ASN A 110 18.12 -0.08 9.79
CA ASN A 110 17.23 -1.16 10.22
C ASN A 110 15.85 -0.62 10.63
N LEU A 111 15.13 -0.01 9.67
CA LEU A 111 13.76 0.47 9.87
C LEU A 111 12.78 -0.42 9.12
N HIS A 112 11.67 -0.81 9.76
CA HIS A 112 10.69 -1.74 9.20
C HIS A 112 9.45 -1.05 8.63
N GLY A 113 9.32 0.26 8.82
CA GLY A 113 8.24 1.03 8.22
C GLY A 113 8.32 2.53 8.50
N THR A 114 7.32 3.25 7.98
CA THR A 114 7.22 4.71 8.09
C THR A 114 7.04 5.19 9.54
N GLY A 115 6.43 4.37 10.40
CA GLY A 115 6.33 4.66 11.84
C GLY A 115 7.71 4.74 12.51
N ASP A 116 8.54 3.70 12.32
CA ASP A 116 9.90 3.65 12.83
C ASP A 116 10.75 4.80 12.28
N LEU A 117 10.62 5.09 10.98
CA LEU A 117 11.28 6.22 10.33
C LEU A 117 10.94 7.54 11.03
N THR A 118 9.66 7.80 11.26
CA THR A 118 9.18 9.03 11.89
C THR A 118 9.73 9.17 13.30
N GLN A 119 9.66 8.10 14.09
CA GLN A 119 10.23 8.10 15.44
C GLN A 119 11.74 8.36 15.41
N LYS A 120 12.46 7.67 14.51
CA LYS A 120 13.91 7.80 14.40
C LYS A 120 14.32 9.21 14.02
N MET A 121 13.63 9.86 13.09
CA MET A 121 13.90 11.25 12.70
C MET A 121 13.85 12.22 13.89
N VAL A 122 12.92 12.03 14.83
CA VAL A 122 12.77 12.90 16.02
C VAL A 122 13.83 12.63 17.08
N GLU A 123 14.16 11.35 17.31
CA GLU A 123 15.24 10.95 18.22
C GLU A 123 16.57 11.58 17.80
N THR A 124 16.83 11.51 16.49
CA THR A 124 18.07 11.90 15.85
C THR A 124 18.14 13.38 15.45
N LYS A 125 17.06 14.14 15.68
CA LYS A 125 16.87 15.55 15.32
C LYS A 125 16.84 15.86 13.83
N ARG A 126 16.74 14.84 12.97
CA ARG A 126 16.56 15.02 11.52
C ARG A 126 15.19 15.58 11.17
N ASP A 127 14.20 15.52 12.06
CA ASP A 127 12.92 16.23 11.94
C ASP A 127 13.07 17.76 11.84
N LYS A 128 14.14 18.31 12.43
CA LYS A 128 14.46 19.75 12.36
C LYS A 128 15.37 20.11 11.19
N VAL A 129 16.19 19.17 10.74
CA VAL A 129 17.09 19.35 9.59
C VAL A 129 16.30 19.25 8.29
N PHE A 130 15.34 18.33 8.25
CA PHE A 130 14.47 18.08 7.09
C PHE A 130 12.99 18.32 7.46
N PRO A 131 12.60 19.58 7.75
CA PRO A 131 11.25 19.90 8.22
C PRO A 131 10.17 19.62 7.19
N LEU A 132 10.42 19.82 5.89
CA LEU A 132 9.43 19.60 4.83
C LEU A 132 9.27 18.11 4.52
N VAL A 133 10.36 17.35 4.54
CA VAL A 133 10.28 15.88 4.40
C VAL A 133 9.56 15.28 5.61
N TYR A 134 9.86 15.75 6.83
CA TYR A 134 9.18 15.28 8.03
C TYR A 134 7.68 15.63 8.03
N LEU A 135 7.29 16.79 7.51
CA LEU A 135 5.89 17.13 7.29
C LEU A 135 5.21 16.14 6.32
N LEU A 136 5.86 15.80 5.21
CA LEU A 136 5.32 14.88 4.21
C LEU A 136 5.06 13.49 4.82
N ILE A 137 6.00 13.01 5.64
CA ILE A 137 5.89 11.74 6.35
C ILE A 137 4.72 11.77 7.35
N LYS A 138 4.55 12.86 8.11
CA LYS A 138 3.40 13.02 9.01
C LYS A 138 2.07 13.00 8.24
N LEU A 139 1.98 13.73 7.13
CA LEU A 139 0.78 13.76 6.30
C LEU A 139 0.44 12.36 5.76
N ALA A 140 1.45 11.61 5.31
CA ALA A 140 1.31 10.23 4.89
C ALA A 140 0.80 9.31 6.01
N LEU A 141 1.24 9.50 7.26
CA LEU A 141 0.77 8.73 8.41
C LEU A 141 -0.63 9.14 8.88
N THR A 142 -1.02 10.39 8.72
CA THR A 142 -2.34 10.90 9.15
C THR A 142 -3.46 10.64 8.14
N LEU A 143 -3.13 10.24 6.91
CA LEU A 143 -4.14 9.79 5.96
C LEU A 143 -4.95 8.65 6.59
N PRO A 144 -6.29 8.74 6.63
CA PRO A 144 -7.11 7.69 7.19
C PRO A 144 -7.01 6.44 6.32
N VAL A 145 -6.09 5.55 6.70
CA VAL A 145 -6.13 4.12 6.38
C VAL A 145 -7.47 3.50 6.81
N ALA A 146 -8.31 4.23 7.57
CA ALA A 146 -9.66 3.87 7.99
C ALA A 146 -10.64 3.50 6.85
N THR A 147 -10.43 3.93 5.60
CA THR A 147 -11.23 3.39 4.47
C THR A 147 -11.01 1.88 4.32
N THR A 148 -9.79 1.38 4.52
CA THR A 148 -9.48 -0.04 4.33
C THR A 148 -10.11 -0.93 5.40
N THR A 149 -10.10 -0.56 6.69
CA THR A 149 -10.62 -1.43 7.77
C THR A 149 -12.14 -1.48 7.82
N VAL A 150 -12.82 -0.34 7.67
CA VAL A 150 -14.28 -0.29 7.72
C VAL A 150 -14.88 -1.02 6.53
N GLU A 151 -14.36 -0.79 5.32
CA GLU A 151 -14.87 -1.44 4.12
C GLU A 151 -14.46 -2.92 4.00
N ARG A 152 -13.36 -3.36 4.63
CA ARG A 152 -13.02 -4.80 4.70
C ARG A 152 -14.00 -5.55 5.61
N ALA A 153 -14.49 -4.90 6.66
CA ALA A 153 -15.57 -5.44 7.49
C ALA A 153 -16.91 -5.51 6.73
N PHE A 154 -17.28 -4.45 6.00
CA PHE A 154 -18.45 -4.47 5.10
C PHE A 154 -18.33 -5.53 4.01
N PHE A 155 -17.11 -5.76 3.49
CA PHE A 155 -16.86 -6.77 2.47
C PHE A 155 -17.00 -8.20 2.99
N CYS A 156 -16.39 -8.53 4.14
CA CYS A 156 -16.57 -9.84 4.77
C CYS A 156 -18.05 -10.14 4.99
N TYR A 157 -18.82 -9.14 5.41
CA TYR A 157 -20.27 -9.25 5.57
C TYR A 157 -21.00 -9.50 4.24
N ALA A 158 -20.71 -8.72 3.19
CA ALA A 158 -21.35 -8.89 1.88
C ALA A 158 -21.02 -10.25 1.23
N TYR A 159 -19.78 -10.73 1.36
CA TYR A 159 -19.35 -12.03 0.88
C TYR A 159 -20.05 -13.18 1.62
N CYS A 160 -20.08 -13.16 2.96
CA CYS A 160 -20.79 -14.15 3.77
C CYS A 160 -22.29 -14.18 3.42
N LYS A 161 -22.90 -13.01 3.19
CA LYS A 161 -24.31 -12.90 2.80
C LYS A 161 -24.62 -13.54 1.44
N LYS A 162 -23.77 -13.32 0.42
CA LYS A 162 -23.95 -13.94 -0.91
C LYS A 162 -23.82 -15.47 -0.87
N ARG A 163 -22.96 -15.99 0.01
CA ARG A 163 -22.70 -17.42 0.15
C ARG A 163 -23.76 -18.16 1.00
N ALA A 164 -24.46 -17.46 1.89
CA ALA A 164 -25.57 -18.01 2.67
C ALA A 164 -26.91 -18.05 1.89
N ALA A 165 -26.99 -17.38 0.74
CA ALA A 165 -28.18 -17.31 -0.11
C ALA A 165 -28.16 -18.27 -1.32
N GLN A 166 -27.11 -19.11 -1.44
CA GLN A 166 -26.96 -20.19 -2.42
C GLN A 166 -27.00 -21.54 -1.72
#